data_AF-A0A414S719-F1
#
_entry.id   AF-A0A414S719-F1
#
_cell.length_a   1.000
_cell.length_b   1.000
_cell.length_c   1.000
_cell.angle_alpha   90.00
_cell.angle_beta   90.00
_cell.angle_gamma   90.00
#
_symmetry.space_group_name_H-M   'P 1'
#
loop_
_entity.id
_entity.type
_entity.pdbx_description
1 polymer ?
#
loop_
_entity_poly.entity_id
_entity_poly.type
_entity_poly.pdbx_seq_one_letter_code
_entity_poly.pdbx_strand_id
1 'polypeptide(L)'
;MRRKQGTWHKRKLSHFAIRAGMVDYFTASEVVGAELYDIYAVDEGDWELVNGDDKYYIDGDGNTYDSEMAYERGRELETMIDNKEEGQDISNWERDIDLLTNYGEVRWVYDYYKITEEGAKILMNESNELVYYNSEIDVYVWGICHYGMSWKLIPTSIPI
;
A
#
# COMPACT_ATOMS: atom_id res chain seq x y z
N MET A 1 19.99 -4.84 22.30
CA MET A 1 18.65 -4.39 21.90
C MET A 1 18.76 -2.98 21.31
N ARG A 2 18.48 -2.78 20.02
CA ARG A 2 18.34 -1.43 19.45
C ARG A 2 17.17 -0.73 20.17
N ARG A 3 17.37 0.48 20.68
CA ARG A 3 16.27 1.30 21.20
C ARG A 3 15.33 1.58 20.02
N LYS A 4 14.07 1.14 20.10
CA LYS A 4 13.06 1.52 19.11
C LYS A 4 12.85 3.03 19.17
N GLN A 5 12.87 3.68 18.01
CA GLN A 5 12.69 5.13 17.92
C GLN A 5 11.26 5.47 18.36
N GLY A 6 11.12 6.36 19.35
CA GLY A 6 9.81 6.71 19.92
C GLY A 6 9.10 7.85 19.18
N THR A 7 9.71 8.36 18.12
CA THR A 7 9.26 9.54 17.39
C THR A 7 9.51 9.41 15.90
N TRP A 8 8.58 9.93 15.10
CA TRP A 8 8.70 10.05 13.65
C TRP A 8 8.31 11.49 13.25
N HIS A 9 9.13 12.15 12.43
CA HIS A 9 9.01 13.60 12.11
C HIS A 9 8.71 14.51 13.33
N LYS A 10 9.46 14.30 14.42
CA LYS A 10 9.32 15.01 15.72
C LYS A 10 7.98 14.80 16.45
N ARG A 11 7.10 13.93 15.96
CA ARG A 11 5.86 13.51 16.62
C ARG A 11 6.07 12.21 17.38
N LYS A 12 5.39 12.09 18.53
CA LYS A 12 5.48 10.91 19.38
C LYS A 12 4.59 9.80 18.85
N LEU A 13 5.16 8.61 18.69
CA LEU A 13 4.46 7.43 18.24
C LEU A 13 3.62 6.79 19.35
N SER A 14 2.55 6.09 18.96
CA SER A 14 1.76 5.30 19.89
C SER A 14 2.55 4.11 20.44
N HIS A 15 2.12 3.56 21.58
CA HIS A 15 2.73 2.34 22.11
C HIS A 15 2.55 1.16 21.14
N PHE A 16 1.45 1.12 20.40
CA PHE A 16 1.17 0.10 19.40
C PHE A 16 2.10 0.23 18.20
N ALA A 17 2.32 1.46 17.70
CA ALA A 17 3.29 1.75 16.65
C ALA A 17 4.70 1.26 17.02
N ILE A 18 5.19 1.65 18.20
CA ILE A 18 6.50 1.21 18.70
C ILE A 18 6.56 -0.32 18.82
N ARG A 19 5.48 -0.96 19.29
CA ARG A 19 5.43 -2.43 19.40
C ARG A 19 5.49 -3.09 18.02
N ALA A 20 4.71 -2.61 17.06
CA ALA A 20 4.66 -3.08 15.68
C ALA A 20 5.95 -2.79 14.89
N GLY A 21 6.71 -1.76 15.30
CA GLY A 21 7.86 -1.27 14.51
C GLY A 21 7.44 -0.47 13.28
N MET A 22 6.21 0.06 13.29
CA MET A 22 5.62 0.85 12.20
C MET A 22 5.00 2.13 12.75
N VAL A 23 4.94 3.20 11.97
CA VAL A 23 4.24 4.45 12.34
C VAL A 23 2.74 4.22 12.40
N ASP A 24 2.02 4.76 13.40
CA ASP A 24 0.55 4.71 13.44
C ASP A 24 -0.09 5.77 12.55
N TYR A 25 -1.26 5.45 11.99
CA TYR A 25 -2.03 6.35 11.10
C TYR A 25 -2.27 7.72 11.72
N PHE A 26 -2.51 7.81 13.03
CA PHE A 26 -2.75 9.10 13.70
C PHE A 26 -1.51 9.99 13.70
N THR A 27 -0.34 9.40 13.94
CA THR A 27 0.92 10.14 13.87
C THR A 27 1.24 10.52 12.43
N ALA A 28 0.97 9.62 11.46
CA ALA A 28 1.10 9.91 10.04
C ALA A 28 0.23 11.10 9.61
N SER A 29 -1.05 11.09 9.97
CA SER A 29 -2.03 12.12 9.60
C SER A 29 -1.61 13.52 10.06
N GLU A 30 -1.09 13.63 11.29
CA GLU A 30 -0.60 14.88 11.87
C GLU A 30 0.65 15.43 11.17
N VAL A 31 1.49 14.57 10.60
CA VAL A 31 2.71 14.97 9.89
C VAL A 31 2.41 15.38 8.47
N VAL A 32 1.54 14.63 7.77
CA VAL A 32 1.21 14.89 6.36
C VAL A 32 0.18 16.01 6.18
N GLY A 33 -0.44 16.44 7.28
CA GLY A 33 -1.47 17.48 7.28
C GLY A 33 -2.78 16.97 6.67
N ALA A 34 -3.19 15.76 7.07
CA ALA A 34 -4.37 15.09 6.53
C ALA A 34 -5.67 15.76 7.00
N GLU A 35 -6.50 16.16 6.05
CA GLU A 35 -7.85 16.68 6.26
C GLU A 35 -8.85 15.87 5.45
N LEU A 36 -9.98 15.47 6.04
CA LEU A 36 -10.98 14.64 5.35
C LEU A 36 -11.42 15.33 4.05
N TYR A 37 -11.43 14.58 2.96
CA TYR A 37 -11.72 15.08 1.64
C TYR A 37 -12.66 14.14 0.89
N ASP A 38 -13.74 14.69 0.35
CA ASP A 38 -14.70 13.94 -0.45
C ASP A 38 -14.38 14.12 -1.93
N ILE A 39 -13.61 13.18 -2.49
CA ILE A 39 -13.24 13.19 -3.92
C ILE A 39 -14.44 12.98 -4.85
N TYR A 40 -15.61 12.59 -4.33
CA TYR A 40 -16.83 12.31 -5.10
C TYR A 40 -17.86 13.43 -4.99
N ALA A 41 -17.63 14.46 -4.17
CA ALA A 41 -18.58 15.55 -3.95
C ALA A 41 -18.83 16.39 -5.21
N VAL A 42 -17.81 16.50 -6.06
CA VAL A 42 -17.80 17.27 -7.30
C VAL A 42 -16.96 16.54 -8.34
N ASP A 43 -17.28 16.74 -9.61
CA ASP A 43 -16.45 16.25 -10.72
C ASP A 43 -15.20 17.14 -10.81
N GLU A 44 -14.10 16.66 -10.23
CA GLU A 44 -12.81 17.37 -10.17
C GLU A 44 -11.83 16.85 -11.24
N GLY A 45 -12.29 16.02 -12.17
CA GLY A 45 -11.44 15.36 -13.15
C GLY A 45 -10.79 14.08 -12.61
N ASP A 46 -9.76 13.61 -13.31
CA ASP A 46 -9.14 12.31 -13.05
C ASP A 46 -8.11 12.38 -11.91
N TRP A 47 -8.13 11.35 -11.06
CA TRP A 47 -7.15 11.14 -9.99
C TRP A 47 -6.11 10.10 -10.41
N GLU A 48 -4.85 10.51 -10.49
CA GLU A 48 -3.72 9.63 -10.83
C GLU A 48 -3.13 9.00 -9.56
N LEU A 49 -2.96 7.67 -9.55
CA LEU A 49 -2.20 7.00 -8.49
C LEU A 49 -0.71 7.31 -8.67
N VAL A 50 -0.12 8.02 -7.71
CA VAL A 50 1.29 8.44 -7.72
C VAL A 50 2.15 7.72 -6.68
N ASN A 51 1.54 6.95 -5.78
CA ASN A 51 2.26 6.11 -4.82
C ASN A 51 1.47 4.87 -4.40
N GLY A 52 2.21 3.82 -4.05
CA GLY A 52 1.65 2.56 -3.60
C GLY A 52 1.03 1.75 -4.74
N ASP A 53 0.24 0.76 -4.38
CA ASP A 53 -0.41 -0.14 -5.32
C ASP A 53 -1.87 -0.34 -4.93
N ASP A 54 -2.78 0.15 -5.78
CA ASP A 54 -4.22 0.03 -5.58
C ASP A 54 -4.76 -1.34 -5.97
N LYS A 55 -3.88 -2.30 -6.28
CA LYS A 55 -4.20 -3.70 -6.50
C LYS A 55 -3.42 -4.62 -5.59
N TYR A 56 -3.90 -5.85 -5.51
CA TYR A 56 -3.17 -6.97 -4.97
C TYR A 56 -3.57 -8.25 -5.71
N TYR A 57 -2.70 -9.24 -5.64
CA TYR A 57 -2.86 -10.53 -6.29
C TYR A 57 -2.78 -11.61 -5.24
N ILE A 58 -3.53 -12.69 -5.43
CA ILE A 58 -3.53 -13.84 -4.53
C ILE A 58 -3.20 -15.09 -5.34
N ASP A 59 -2.14 -15.81 -4.93
CA ASP A 59 -1.79 -17.07 -5.57
C ASP A 59 -2.73 -18.21 -5.14
N GLY A 60 -2.49 -19.40 -5.69
CA GLY A 60 -3.28 -20.56 -5.41
C GLY A 60 -3.17 -21.13 -3.99
N ASP A 61 -2.23 -20.64 -3.18
CA ASP A 61 -2.00 -20.99 -1.78
C ASP A 61 -2.53 -19.93 -0.80
N GLY A 62 -3.01 -18.79 -1.32
CA GLY A 62 -3.56 -17.70 -0.53
C GLY A 62 -2.53 -16.65 -0.10
N ASN A 63 -1.31 -16.68 -0.65
CA ASN A 63 -0.32 -15.63 -0.42
C ASN A 63 -0.70 -14.37 -1.19
N THR A 64 -0.52 -13.21 -0.57
CA THR A 64 -0.87 -11.90 -1.16
C THR A 64 0.37 -11.17 -1.65
N TYR A 65 0.26 -10.58 -2.83
CA TYR A 65 1.33 -9.86 -3.53
C TYR A 65 0.83 -8.48 -3.95
N ASP A 66 1.71 -7.48 -3.93
CA ASP A 66 1.52 -6.29 -4.76
C ASP A 66 1.95 -6.61 -6.21
N SER A 67 1.76 -5.67 -7.13
CA SER A 67 1.99 -5.83 -8.57
C SER A 67 3.45 -6.14 -8.89
N GLU A 68 4.39 -5.52 -8.19
CA GLU A 68 5.82 -5.78 -8.41
C GLU A 68 6.17 -7.19 -7.94
N MET A 69 5.77 -7.55 -6.72
CA MET A 69 5.99 -8.90 -6.19
C MET A 69 5.27 -9.98 -7.00
N ALA A 70 4.07 -9.70 -7.51
CA ALA A 70 3.31 -10.62 -8.36
C ALA A 70 4.01 -10.84 -9.70
N TYR A 71 4.50 -9.77 -10.31
CA TYR A 71 5.30 -9.84 -11.54
C TYR A 71 6.59 -10.65 -11.34
N GLU A 72 7.36 -10.35 -10.29
CA GLU A 72 8.58 -11.10 -9.96
C GLU A 72 8.31 -12.57 -9.70
N ARG A 73 7.25 -12.88 -8.95
CA ARG A 73 6.84 -14.26 -8.67
C ARG A 73 6.41 -14.98 -9.93
N GLY A 74 5.67 -14.33 -10.83
CA GLY A 74 5.31 -14.89 -12.13
C GLY A 74 6.55 -15.25 -12.95
N ARG A 75 7.55 -14.36 -13.01
CA ARG A 75 8.84 -14.59 -13.70
C ARG A 75 9.63 -15.75 -13.10
N GLU A 76 9.61 -15.90 -11.78
CA GLU A 76 10.23 -17.03 -11.10
C GLU A 76 9.54 -18.34 -11.51
N LEU A 77 8.21 -18.38 -11.49
CA LEU A 77 7.42 -19.56 -11.88
C LEU A 77 7.63 -19.94 -13.34
N GLU A 78 7.69 -18.97 -14.27
CA GLU A 78 8.06 -19.21 -15.67
C GLU A 78 9.43 -19.89 -15.77
N THR A 79 10.41 -19.40 -15.01
CA THR A 79 11.76 -19.98 -14.97
C THR A 79 11.75 -21.42 -14.41
N MET A 80 10.89 -21.70 -13.41
CA MET A 80 10.72 -23.04 -12.86
C MET A 80 10.11 -24.00 -13.89
N ILE A 81 9.13 -23.53 -14.68
CA ILE A 81 8.52 -24.30 -15.77
C ILE A 81 9.56 -24.65 -16.85
N ASP A 82 10.39 -23.68 -17.25
CA ASP A 82 11.43 -23.88 -18.25
C ASP A 82 12.50 -24.90 -17.80
N ASN A 83 12.77 -24.99 -16.50
CA ASN A 83 13.74 -25.91 -15.91
C ASN A 83 13.12 -27.18 -15.30
N LYS A 84 11.86 -27.47 -15.62
CA LYS A 84 11.15 -28.62 -15.05
C LYS A 84 11.79 -29.96 -15.43
N GLU A 85 11.66 -30.94 -14.55
CA GLU A 85 12.03 -32.32 -14.86
C GLU A 85 10.99 -32.98 -15.79
N GLU A 86 11.41 -33.98 -16.56
CA GLU A 86 10.50 -34.74 -17.41
C GLU A 86 9.41 -35.43 -16.57
N GLY A 87 8.14 -35.18 -16.90
CA GLY A 87 6.99 -35.72 -16.16
C GLY A 87 6.62 -34.96 -14.88
N GLN A 88 7.33 -33.88 -14.54
CA GLN A 88 6.95 -33.00 -13.43
C GLN A 88 5.60 -32.32 -13.69
N ASP A 89 4.71 -32.38 -12.71
CA ASP A 89 3.44 -31.65 -12.71
C ASP A 89 3.70 -30.16 -12.46
N ILE A 90 3.23 -29.33 -13.38
CA ILE A 90 3.39 -27.87 -13.36
C ILE A 90 2.07 -27.14 -13.23
N SER A 91 0.96 -27.86 -13.06
CA SER A 91 -0.39 -27.29 -13.04
C SER A 91 -0.56 -26.19 -11.98
N ASN A 92 0.09 -26.34 -10.82
CA ASN A 92 0.09 -25.30 -9.78
C ASN A 92 0.82 -24.04 -10.23
N TRP A 93 1.99 -24.16 -10.88
CA TRP A 93 2.75 -23.01 -11.38
C TRP A 93 2.00 -22.28 -12.49
N GLU A 94 1.39 -23.01 -13.42
CA GLU A 94 0.57 -22.43 -14.48
C GLU A 94 -0.65 -21.70 -13.91
N ARG A 95 -1.32 -22.29 -12.92
CA ARG A 95 -2.43 -21.65 -12.19
C ARG A 95 -1.98 -20.37 -11.49
N ASP A 96 -0.87 -20.42 -10.78
CA ASP A 96 -0.37 -19.27 -10.03
C ASP A 96 0.09 -18.14 -10.96
N ILE A 97 0.71 -18.46 -12.10
CA ILE A 97 1.04 -17.45 -13.14
C ILE A 97 -0.24 -16.75 -13.63
N ASP A 98 -1.29 -17.52 -13.93
CA ASP A 98 -2.57 -16.95 -14.38
C ASP A 98 -3.17 -16.02 -13.33
N LEU A 99 -3.23 -16.46 -12.07
CA LEU A 99 -3.72 -15.66 -10.93
C LEU A 99 -2.93 -14.35 -10.75
N LEU A 100 -1.60 -14.44 -10.74
CA LEU A 100 -0.71 -13.30 -10.48
C LEU A 100 -0.58 -12.33 -11.66
N THR A 101 -0.99 -12.74 -12.87
CA THR A 101 -0.92 -11.90 -14.07
C THR A 101 -2.27 -11.31 -14.46
N ASN A 102 -3.34 -12.08 -14.33
CA ASN A 102 -4.65 -11.74 -14.92
C ASN A 102 -5.73 -11.43 -13.89
N TYR A 103 -5.56 -11.83 -12.62
CA TYR A 103 -6.61 -11.73 -11.60
C TYR A 103 -6.20 -10.86 -10.40
N GLY A 104 -5.79 -9.62 -10.69
CA GLY A 104 -5.58 -8.61 -9.65
C GLY A 104 -6.91 -8.08 -9.10
N GLU A 105 -7.02 -8.01 -7.77
CA GLU A 105 -8.15 -7.41 -7.06
C GLU A 105 -7.83 -5.96 -6.67
N VAL A 106 -8.83 -5.08 -6.79
CA VAL A 106 -8.70 -3.67 -6.40
C VAL A 106 -8.77 -3.54 -4.88
N ARG A 107 -7.81 -2.80 -4.30
CA ARG A 107 -7.84 -2.39 -2.89
C ARG A 107 -8.96 -1.39 -2.67
N TRP A 108 -9.81 -1.71 -1.70
CA TRP A 108 -10.88 -0.81 -1.29
C TRP A 108 -10.33 0.35 -0.47
N VAL A 109 -10.54 1.56 -0.98
CA VAL A 109 -10.33 2.82 -0.23
C VAL A 109 -11.64 3.20 0.45
N TYR A 110 -11.61 3.39 1.76
CA TYR A 110 -12.78 3.72 2.57
C TYR A 110 -13.00 5.23 2.67
N ASP A 111 -11.91 5.99 2.80
CA ASP A 111 -11.94 7.44 2.95
C ASP A 111 -10.71 8.05 2.27
N TYR A 112 -10.84 9.30 1.83
CA TYR A 112 -9.75 10.08 1.27
C TYR A 112 -9.46 11.28 2.17
N TYR A 113 -8.18 11.59 2.31
CA TYR A 113 -7.74 12.76 3.07
C TYR A 113 -6.84 13.61 2.18
N LYS A 114 -7.20 14.87 2.01
CA LYS A 114 -6.30 15.86 1.40
C LYS A 114 -5.06 15.98 2.28
N ILE A 115 -3.90 15.96 1.64
CA ILE A 115 -2.61 16.11 2.30
C ILE A 115 -1.83 17.28 1.69
N THR A 116 -0.85 17.77 2.43
CA THR A 116 0.08 18.78 1.92
C THR A 116 1.02 18.16 0.87
N GLU A 117 1.58 18.95 -0.04
CA GLU A 117 2.60 18.50 -1.00
C GLU A 117 3.81 17.86 -0.28
N GLU A 118 4.26 18.47 0.83
CA GLU A 118 5.33 17.91 1.65
C GLU A 118 4.91 16.58 2.30
N GLY A 119 3.66 16.49 2.77
CA GLY A 119 3.08 15.25 3.27
C GLY A 119 3.05 14.14 2.23
N ALA A 120 2.68 14.47 0.99
CA ALA A 120 2.71 13.53 -0.13
C ALA A 120 4.13 13.02 -0.39
N LYS A 121 5.14 13.91 -0.40
CA LYS A 121 6.55 13.53 -0.54
C LYS A 121 7.02 12.59 0.57
N ILE A 122 6.59 12.83 1.82
CA ILE A 122 6.92 11.94 2.94
C ILE A 122 6.33 10.55 2.70
N LEU A 123 5.04 10.44 2.34
CA LEU A 123 4.41 9.15 2.08
C LEU A 123 5.08 8.44 0.88
N MET A 124 5.37 9.15 -0.21
CA MET A 124 6.03 8.59 -1.39
C MET A 124 7.46 8.07 -1.12
N ASN A 125 8.20 8.73 -0.23
CA ASN A 125 9.59 8.35 0.04
C ASN A 125 9.73 7.29 1.14
N GLU A 126 8.75 7.18 2.04
CA GLU A 126 8.88 6.39 3.26
C GLU A 126 7.85 5.24 3.36
N SER A 127 6.97 5.08 2.36
CA SER A 127 5.84 4.14 2.46
C SER A 127 5.29 3.69 1.11
N ASN A 128 4.47 2.64 1.15
CA ASN A 128 3.63 2.19 0.03
C ASN A 128 2.15 2.58 0.26
N GLU A 129 1.88 3.63 1.04
CA GLU A 129 0.53 4.15 1.21
C GLU A 129 0.00 4.69 -0.12
N LEU A 130 -1.31 4.55 -0.36
CA LEU A 130 -1.95 5.03 -1.59
C LEU A 130 -2.01 6.55 -1.61
N VAL A 131 -1.26 7.17 -2.52
CA VAL A 131 -1.32 8.61 -2.75
C VAL A 131 -1.82 8.85 -4.17
N TYR A 132 -2.85 9.68 -4.28
CA TYR A 132 -3.38 10.12 -5.56
C TYR A 132 -3.12 11.62 -5.75
N TYR A 133 -2.96 12.02 -7.00
CA TYR A 133 -2.78 13.42 -7.39
C TYR A 133 -3.82 13.79 -8.45
N ASN A 134 -4.39 14.98 -8.30
CA ASN A 134 -5.24 15.59 -9.31
C ASN A 134 -4.57 16.83 -9.86
N SER A 135 -4.23 16.79 -11.16
CA SER A 135 -3.51 17.87 -11.84
C SER A 135 -4.38 19.08 -12.20
N GLU A 136 -5.70 18.94 -12.22
CA GLU A 136 -6.61 20.04 -12.54
C GLU A 136 -6.78 21.01 -11.37
N ILE A 137 -6.78 20.48 -10.15
CA ILE A 137 -6.95 21.26 -8.91
C ILE A 137 -5.67 21.34 -8.06
N ASP A 138 -4.59 20.68 -8.49
CA ASP A 138 -3.28 20.63 -7.82
C ASP A 138 -3.39 20.15 -6.35
N VAL A 139 -4.02 18.99 -6.16
CA VAL A 139 -4.28 18.39 -4.84
C VAL A 139 -3.77 16.96 -4.77
N TYR A 140 -3.12 16.64 -3.65
CA TYR A 140 -2.82 15.27 -3.25
C TYR A 140 -3.84 14.77 -2.24
N VAL A 141 -4.24 13.50 -2.37
CA VAL A 141 -5.05 12.79 -1.38
C VAL A 141 -4.40 11.47 -0.99
N TRP A 142 -4.53 11.11 0.28
CA TRP A 142 -4.16 9.82 0.85
C TRP A 142 -5.41 8.93 0.90
N GLY A 143 -5.35 7.75 0.27
CA GLY A 143 -6.41 6.74 0.33
C GLY A 143 -6.26 5.81 1.53
N ILE A 144 -7.27 5.76 2.39
CA ILE A 144 -7.28 4.95 3.61
C ILE A 144 -7.90 3.57 3.36
N CYS A 145 -7.11 2.51 3.55
CA CYS A 145 -7.52 1.12 3.30
C CYS A 145 -8.04 0.36 4.54
N HIS A 146 -8.47 1.07 5.59
CA HIS A 146 -9.02 0.47 6.81
C HIS A 146 -10.27 1.19 7.30
N TYR A 147 -11.15 0.48 8.02
CA TYR A 147 -12.41 1.03 8.52
C TYR A 147 -12.58 0.85 10.05
N GLY A 148 -13.21 1.84 10.70
CA GLY A 148 -13.84 1.68 12.02
C GLY A 148 -12.94 1.54 13.25
N MET A 149 -11.61 1.56 13.10
CA MET A 149 -10.65 1.49 14.22
C MET A 149 -9.95 2.83 14.45
N SER A 150 -9.58 3.11 15.70
CA SER A 150 -8.81 4.30 16.05
C SER A 150 -7.46 4.30 15.32
N TRP A 151 -7.13 5.40 14.64
CA TRP A 151 -5.89 5.53 13.87
C TRP A 151 -4.61 5.37 14.72
N LYS A 152 -4.71 5.48 16.06
CA LYS A 152 -3.59 5.20 16.99
C LYS A 152 -3.28 3.71 17.16
N LEU A 153 -4.22 2.85 16.78
CA LEU A 153 -4.17 1.39 16.94
C LEU A 153 -3.88 0.68 15.61
N ILE A 154 -3.76 1.43 14.52
CA ILE A 154 -3.53 0.88 13.19
C ILE A 154 -2.15 1.35 12.72
N PRO A 155 -1.22 0.42 12.43
CA PRO A 155 0.05 0.76 11.80
C PRO A 155 -0.15 1.07 10.31
N THR A 156 0.62 2.03 9.82
CA THR A 156 0.87 2.27 8.39
C THR A 156 1.90 1.26 7.86
N SER A 157 2.24 1.39 6.57
CA SER A 157 3.38 0.71 5.95
C SER A 157 4.76 1.32 6.26
N ILE A 158 4.84 2.45 6.99
CA ILE A 158 6.10 3.16 7.28
C ILE A 158 6.86 2.49 8.43
N PRO A 159 8.08 1.96 8.22
CA PRO A 159 8.88 1.35 9.27
C PRO A 159 9.55 2.38 10.21
N ILE A 160 9.83 1.95 11.45
CA ILE A 160 10.55 2.73 12.50
C ILE A 160 11.96 2.19 12.75
#